data_AF-A0A1M7ELC3-F1
#
_entry.id   AF-A0A1M7ELC3-F1
#
_cell.length_a   1.000
_cell.length_b   1.000
_cell.length_c   1.000
_cell.angle_alpha   90.00
_cell.angle_beta   90.00
_cell.angle_gamma   90.00
#
_symmetry.space_group_name_H-M   'P 1'
#
loop_
_entity.id
_entity.type
_entity.pdbx_description
1 polymer ?
#
loop_
_entity_poly.entity_id
_entity_poly.type
_entity_poly.pdbx_seq_one_letter_code
_entity_poly.pdbx_strand_id
1 'polypeptide(L)'
;MDTKKNVLEKMSDRELEQYIKPDSKFVPEAIQYAFEILQSRGRTFTNEEQDRINSLVSKVEPNDTIIHPHYTKAAHFIYLSGATGIAGLIWTSEQLNSGLAIFISVAVIAFVFGIGYMIGKGNVVAKYLFIILFAIGLLGMPTIITHLRTDPILATINVLQLILQTWAVVLLLKIPKNIKG
;
A
#
# COMPACT_ATOMS: atom_id res chain seq x y z
N MET A 1 10.74 -6.31 -14.44
CA MET A 1 12.20 -6.43 -14.32
C MET A 1 12.76 -5.03 -14.38
N ASP A 2 13.50 -4.63 -13.35
CA ASP A 2 14.11 -3.31 -13.26
C ASP A 2 15.24 -3.19 -14.29
N THR A 3 15.13 -2.23 -15.20
CA THR A 3 16.07 -2.06 -16.30
C THR A 3 17.49 -1.74 -15.83
N LYS A 4 17.63 -1.20 -14.62
CA LYS A 4 18.94 -0.85 -14.03
C LYS A 4 19.73 -2.09 -13.59
N LYS A 5 19.05 -3.09 -13.00
CA LYS A 5 19.70 -4.33 -12.52
C LYS A 5 20.30 -5.13 -13.68
N ASN A 6 19.57 -5.23 -14.80
CA ASN A 6 20.04 -5.93 -16.01
C ASN A 6 21.30 -5.33 -16.65
N VAL A 7 21.56 -4.02 -16.45
CA VAL A 7 22.79 -3.38 -16.93
C VAL A 7 23.95 -3.73 -16.00
N LEU A 8 23.75 -3.66 -14.69
CA LEU A 8 24.77 -4.01 -13.68
C LEU A 8 25.16 -5.49 -13.74
N GLU A 9 24.22 -6.39 -14.03
CA GLU A 9 24.49 -7.83 -14.19
C GLU A 9 25.44 -8.16 -15.34
N LYS A 10 25.63 -7.25 -16.31
CA LYS A 10 26.58 -7.40 -17.42
C LYS A 10 27.97 -6.85 -17.10
N MET A 11 28.11 -6.09 -16.02
CA MET A 11 29.39 -5.50 -15.60
C MET A 11 30.29 -6.55 -14.97
N SER A 12 31.61 -6.35 -15.06
CA SER A 12 32.60 -7.20 -14.40
C SER A 12 32.64 -6.95 -12.89
N ASP A 13 33.17 -7.91 -12.13
CA ASP A 13 33.28 -7.78 -10.67
C ASP A 13 34.10 -6.55 -10.26
N ARG A 14 35.17 -6.24 -11.02
CA ARG A 14 36.01 -5.07 -10.78
C ARG A 14 35.27 -3.74 -10.94
N GLU A 15 34.29 -3.70 -11.85
CA GLU A 15 33.46 -2.52 -12.06
C GLU A 15 32.38 -2.41 -11.00
N LEU A 16 31.76 -3.53 -10.61
CA LEU A 16 30.78 -3.58 -9.53
C LEU A 16 31.40 -3.20 -8.17
N GLU A 17 32.68 -3.51 -7.95
CA GLU A 17 33.40 -3.08 -6.74
C GLU A 17 33.48 -1.56 -6.58
N GLN A 18 33.43 -0.78 -7.67
CA GLN A 18 33.42 0.68 -7.58
C GLN A 18 32.16 1.21 -6.89
N TYR A 19 31.04 0.47 -6.97
CA TYR A 19 29.76 0.89 -6.41
C TYR A 19 29.71 0.78 -4.88
N ILE A 20 30.48 -0.15 -4.30
CA ILE A 20 30.45 -0.47 -2.86
C ILE A 20 31.62 0.14 -2.08
N LYS A 21 32.40 1.02 -2.72
CA LYS A 21 33.51 1.72 -2.07
C LYS A 21 33.02 2.67 -0.97
N PRO A 22 33.82 2.92 0.08
CA PRO A 22 33.46 3.85 1.17
C PRO A 22 33.10 5.26 0.69
N ASP A 23 33.72 5.73 -0.39
CA ASP A 23 33.55 7.04 -1.01
C ASP A 23 32.63 7.02 -2.24
N SER A 24 31.84 5.94 -2.39
CA SER A 24 30.93 5.75 -3.52
C SER A 24 29.96 6.94 -3.67
N LYS A 25 29.93 7.50 -4.89
CA LYS A 25 29.01 8.57 -5.30
C LYS A 25 27.76 8.03 -6.00
N PHE A 26 27.61 6.71 -6.08
CA PHE A 26 26.51 6.06 -6.77
C PHE A 26 25.23 6.09 -5.93
N VAL A 27 24.07 6.00 -6.60
CA VAL A 27 22.77 5.97 -5.91
C VAL A 27 22.63 4.68 -5.09
N PRO A 28 22.03 4.72 -3.88
CA PRO A 28 21.96 3.55 -3.00
C PRO A 28 21.33 2.29 -3.62
N GLU A 29 20.35 2.46 -4.51
CA GLU A 29 19.75 1.37 -5.29
C GLU A 29 20.80 0.63 -6.15
N ALA A 30 21.69 1.36 -6.82
CA ALA A 30 22.76 0.76 -7.61
C ALA A 30 23.84 0.10 -6.73
N ILE A 31 24.08 0.66 -5.54
CA ILE A 31 25.00 0.07 -4.54
C ILE A 31 24.43 -1.28 -4.05
N GLN A 32 23.14 -1.34 -3.75
CA GLN A 32 22.46 -2.57 -3.33
C GLN A 32 22.50 -3.64 -4.41
N TYR A 33 22.17 -3.29 -5.65
CA TYR A 33 22.23 -4.25 -6.77
C TYR A 33 23.66 -4.74 -7.02
N ALA A 34 24.67 -3.86 -6.97
CA ALA A 34 26.06 -4.27 -7.14
C ALA A 34 26.51 -5.22 -6.01
N PHE A 35 26.11 -4.95 -4.77
CA PHE A 35 26.38 -5.81 -3.62
C PHE A 35 25.77 -7.22 -3.78
N GLU A 36 24.50 -7.31 -4.16
CA GLU A 36 23.80 -8.59 -4.41
C GLU A 36 24.46 -9.39 -5.55
N ILE A 37 24.79 -8.71 -6.66
CA ILE A 37 25.41 -9.38 -7.81
C ILE A 37 26.78 -9.94 -7.41
N LEU A 38 27.60 -9.18 -6.69
CA LEU A 38 28.89 -9.65 -6.20
C LEU A 38 28.76 -10.86 -5.25
N GLN A 39 27.77 -10.86 -4.34
CA GLN A 39 27.49 -12.02 -3.48
C GLN A 39 27.10 -13.26 -4.30
N SER A 40 26.19 -13.10 -5.27
CA SER A 40 25.73 -14.20 -6.12
C SER A 40 26.83 -14.78 -7.02
N ARG A 41 27.87 -13.98 -7.33
CA ARG A 41 29.08 -14.41 -8.04
C ARG A 41 30.15 -15.02 -7.12
N GLY A 42 29.86 -15.15 -5.82
CA GLY A 42 30.73 -15.83 -4.86
C GLY A 42 31.75 -14.93 -4.16
N ARG A 43 31.64 -13.61 -4.28
CA ARG A 43 32.48 -12.67 -3.50
C ARG A 43 32.00 -12.66 -2.05
N THR A 44 32.90 -13.00 -1.14
CA THR A 44 32.66 -12.96 0.31
C THR A 44 32.94 -11.56 0.85
N PHE A 45 32.15 -11.13 1.83
CA PHE A 45 32.29 -9.85 2.49
C PHE A 45 32.56 -10.08 3.97
N THR A 46 33.42 -9.25 4.56
CA THR A 46 33.56 -9.24 6.02
C THR A 46 32.35 -8.58 6.66
N ASN A 47 32.14 -8.84 7.95
CA ASN A 47 31.07 -8.19 8.72
C ASN A 47 31.19 -6.65 8.67
N GLU A 48 32.42 -6.13 8.77
CA GLU A 48 32.70 -4.69 8.69
C GLU A 48 32.37 -4.10 7.30
N GLU A 49 32.68 -4.84 6.23
CA GLU A 49 32.31 -4.42 4.87
C GLU A 49 30.81 -4.42 4.67
N GLN A 50 30.13 -5.44 5.18
CA GLN A 50 28.69 -5.56 5.09
C GLN A 50 27.98 -4.44 5.85
N ASP A 51 28.40 -4.15 7.08
CA ASP A 51 27.84 -3.04 7.87
C ASP A 51 28.07 -1.68 7.21
N ARG A 52 29.26 -1.47 6.63
CA ARG A 52 29.57 -0.26 5.86
C ARG A 52 28.69 -0.15 4.62
N ILE A 53 28.56 -1.21 3.83
CA ILE A 53 27.74 -1.20 2.60
C ILE A 53 26.27 -0.99 2.97
N ASN A 54 25.79 -1.63 4.03
CA ASN A 54 24.44 -1.41 4.56
C ASN A 54 24.22 0.05 4.96
N SER A 55 25.23 0.73 5.53
CA SER A 55 25.14 2.17 5.86
C SER A 55 25.10 3.09 4.62
N LEU A 56 25.69 2.66 3.51
CA LEU A 56 25.63 3.37 2.23
C LEU A 56 24.26 3.15 1.55
N VAL A 57 23.72 1.93 1.67
CA VAL A 57 22.40 1.56 1.14
C VAL A 57 21.27 2.18 1.96
N SER A 58 21.39 2.24 3.29
CA SER A 58 20.34 2.73 4.20
C SER A 58 20.04 4.23 4.06
N LYS A 59 20.76 4.97 3.21
CA LYS A 59 20.41 6.33 2.82
C LYS A 59 19.21 6.41 1.87
N VAL A 60 18.71 5.28 1.36
CA VAL A 60 17.42 5.18 0.66
C VAL A 60 16.76 3.88 1.10
N GLU A 61 15.56 3.96 1.67
CA GLU A 61 14.75 2.78 1.98
C GLU A 61 14.56 1.95 0.71
N PRO A 62 14.94 0.66 0.70
CA PRO A 62 14.59 -0.23 -0.39
C PRO A 62 13.09 -0.50 -0.30
N ASN A 63 12.33 0.10 -1.22
CA ASN A 63 10.89 -0.14 -1.36
C ASN A 63 10.57 -1.50 -2.00
N ASP A 64 11.47 -2.48 -1.90
CA ASP A 64 11.25 -3.89 -2.20
C ASP A 64 11.08 -4.69 -0.90
N THR A 65 10.24 -4.17 0.01
CA THR A 65 9.52 -5.13 0.85
C THR A 65 8.68 -5.98 -0.10
N ILE A 66 8.81 -7.31 -0.04
CA ILE A 66 7.92 -8.20 -0.81
C ILE A 66 6.51 -7.97 -0.28
N ILE A 67 5.78 -7.02 -0.87
CA ILE A 67 4.42 -6.68 -0.48
C ILE A 67 3.54 -7.85 -0.87
N HIS A 68 2.92 -8.48 0.13
CA HIS A 68 2.00 -9.59 -0.13
C HIS A 68 0.92 -9.14 -1.14
N PRO A 69 0.65 -9.90 -2.23
CA PRO A 69 -0.30 -9.47 -3.27
C PRO A 69 -1.72 -9.15 -2.77
N HIS A 70 -2.07 -9.60 -1.58
CA HIS A 70 -3.35 -9.25 -0.94
C HIS A 70 -3.41 -7.80 -0.46
N TYR A 71 -2.28 -7.13 -0.17
CA TYR A 71 -2.27 -5.69 0.12
C TYR A 71 -2.72 -4.88 -1.08
N THR A 72 -2.12 -5.12 -2.25
CA THR A 72 -2.46 -4.42 -3.49
C THR A 72 -3.86 -4.75 -3.96
N LYS A 73 -4.26 -6.03 -3.91
CA LYS A 73 -5.65 -6.43 -4.22
C LYS A 73 -6.66 -5.78 -3.27
N ALA A 74 -6.41 -5.77 -1.97
CA ALA A 74 -7.28 -5.11 -1.00
C ALA A 74 -7.40 -3.60 -1.28
N ALA A 75 -6.29 -2.93 -1.60
CA ALA A 75 -6.30 -1.52 -1.99
C ALA A 75 -7.20 -1.25 -3.21
N HIS A 76 -7.18 -2.12 -4.23
CA HIS A 76 -8.10 -1.98 -5.38
C HIS A 76 -9.56 -2.07 -4.97
N PHE A 77 -9.94 -3.00 -4.09
CA PHE A 77 -11.30 -3.07 -3.55
C PHE A 77 -11.67 -1.82 -2.75
N ILE A 78 -10.73 -1.25 -1.98
CA ILE A 78 -10.93 -0.01 -1.24
C ILE A 78 -11.15 1.17 -2.20
N TYR A 79 -10.33 1.32 -3.24
CA TYR A 79 -10.49 2.37 -4.24
C TYR A 79 -11.82 2.24 -4.99
N LEU A 80 -12.19 1.02 -5.38
CA LEU A 80 -13.48 0.79 -6.02
C LEU A 80 -14.64 1.15 -5.09
N SER A 81 -14.53 0.83 -3.80
CA SER A 81 -15.53 1.22 -2.80
C SER A 81 -15.59 2.75 -2.62
N GLY A 82 -14.44 3.45 -2.67
CA GLY A 82 -14.38 4.91 -2.63
C GLY A 82 -15.04 5.54 -3.86
N ALA A 83 -14.82 4.98 -5.04
CA ALA A 83 -15.48 5.40 -6.27
C ALA A 83 -17.00 5.16 -6.22
N THR A 84 -17.44 4.03 -5.66
CA THR A 84 -18.86 3.77 -5.39
C THR A 84 -19.45 4.78 -4.42
N GLY A 85 -18.73 5.15 -3.35
CA GLY A 85 -19.15 6.19 -2.41
C GLY A 85 -19.30 7.57 -3.09
N ILE A 86 -18.40 7.91 -4.02
CA ILE A 86 -18.54 9.12 -4.85
C ILE A 86 -19.82 9.07 -5.70
N ALA A 87 -20.12 7.92 -6.32
CA ALA A 87 -21.36 7.75 -7.07
C ALA A 87 -22.60 7.95 -6.17
N GLY A 88 -22.56 7.46 -4.93
CA GLY A 88 -23.60 7.70 -3.93
C GLY A 88 -23.76 9.18 -3.61
N LEU A 89 -22.66 9.91 -3.41
CA LEU A 89 -22.69 11.35 -3.14
C LEU A 89 -23.26 12.17 -4.31
N ILE A 90 -22.96 11.76 -5.55
CA ILE A 90 -23.54 12.39 -6.75
C ILE A 90 -25.05 12.15 -6.78
N TRP A 91 -25.49 10.91 -6.49
CA TRP A 91 -26.90 10.54 -6.42
C TRP A 91 -27.64 11.35 -5.35
N THR A 92 -27.03 11.52 -4.18
CA THR A 92 -27.62 12.27 -3.05
C THR A 92 -27.09 13.70 -2.97
N SER A 93 -26.80 14.34 -4.10
CA SER A 93 -26.18 15.67 -4.13
C SER A 93 -27.02 16.75 -3.43
N GLU A 94 -28.33 16.58 -3.33
CA GLU A 94 -29.23 17.44 -2.55
C GLU A 94 -28.87 17.51 -1.06
N GLN A 95 -28.20 16.48 -0.52
CA GLN A 95 -27.72 16.45 0.87
C GLN A 95 -26.46 17.31 1.07
N LEU A 96 -25.80 17.75 0.00
CA LEU A 96 -24.64 18.65 0.03
C LEU A 96 -25.08 20.12 0.15
N ASN A 97 -26.00 20.39 1.06
CA ASN A 97 -26.65 21.69 1.23
C ASN A 97 -25.86 22.67 2.12
N SER A 98 -24.75 22.24 2.71
CA SER A 98 -23.94 23.05 3.62
C SER A 98 -22.45 22.85 3.38
N GLY A 99 -21.65 23.90 3.65
CA GLY A 99 -20.20 23.83 3.54
C GLY A 99 -19.59 22.74 4.44
N LEU A 100 -20.19 22.48 5.60
CA LEU A 100 -19.78 21.41 6.50
C LEU A 100 -20.04 20.02 5.90
N ALA A 101 -21.21 19.80 5.27
CA ALA A 101 -21.51 18.54 4.59
C ALA A 101 -20.51 18.26 3.46
N ILE A 102 -20.23 19.28 2.63
CA ILE A 102 -19.25 19.18 1.54
C ILE A 102 -17.85 18.86 2.10
N PHE A 103 -17.41 19.56 3.15
CA PHE A 103 -16.11 19.32 3.76
C PHE A 103 -15.98 17.88 4.30
N ILE A 104 -17.00 17.38 5.00
CA ILE A 104 -17.01 16.00 5.52
C ILE A 104 -16.93 15.00 4.36
N SER A 105 -17.73 15.18 3.30
CA SER A 105 -17.71 14.30 2.13
C SER A 105 -16.33 14.24 1.49
N VAL A 106 -15.67 15.39 1.29
CA VAL A 106 -14.30 15.45 0.74
C VAL A 106 -13.29 14.79 1.67
N ALA A 107 -13.38 15.05 2.98
CA ALA A 107 -12.49 14.45 3.97
C ALA A 107 -12.63 12.92 4.02
N VAL A 108 -13.85 12.40 3.95
CA VAL A 108 -14.13 10.95 3.91
C VAL A 108 -13.56 10.33 2.63
N ILE A 109 -13.76 10.95 1.46
CA ILE A 109 -13.17 10.47 0.20
C ILE A 109 -11.64 10.44 0.32
N ALA A 110 -11.02 11.54 0.74
CA ALA A 110 -9.58 11.64 0.90
C ALA A 110 -9.05 10.58 1.88
N PHE A 111 -9.78 10.31 2.97
CA PHE A 111 -9.46 9.27 3.93
C PHE A 111 -9.50 7.86 3.31
N VAL A 112 -10.56 7.51 2.59
CA VAL A 112 -10.71 6.19 1.95
C VAL A 112 -9.58 5.94 0.94
N PHE A 113 -9.30 6.92 0.07
CA PHE A 113 -8.21 6.80 -0.90
C PHE A 113 -6.83 6.83 -0.23
N GLY A 114 -6.63 7.65 0.80
CA GLY A 114 -5.39 7.71 1.58
C GLY A 114 -5.08 6.38 2.27
N ILE A 115 -6.08 5.77 2.91
CA ILE A 115 -5.96 4.44 3.53
C ILE A 115 -5.68 3.37 2.47
N GLY A 116 -6.40 3.40 1.34
CA GLY A 116 -6.16 2.49 0.21
C GLY A 116 -4.71 2.56 -0.28
N TYR A 117 -4.15 3.77 -0.38
CA TYR A 117 -2.77 4.00 -0.77
C TYR A 117 -1.76 3.44 0.23
N MET A 118 -1.95 3.72 1.53
CA MET A 118 -1.07 3.19 2.57
C MET A 118 -1.11 1.66 2.61
N ILE A 119 -2.31 1.06 2.51
CA ILE A 119 -2.49 -0.38 2.45
C ILE A 119 -1.84 -0.97 1.21
N GLY A 120 -1.97 -0.32 0.04
CA GLY A 120 -1.33 -0.76 -1.20
C GLY A 120 0.20 -0.82 -1.11
N LYS A 121 0.80 0.02 -0.25
CA LYS A 121 2.23 0.01 0.08
C LYS A 121 2.63 -1.00 1.16
N GLY A 122 1.72 -1.87 1.61
CA GLY A 122 2.01 -2.87 2.64
C GLY A 122 2.01 -2.34 4.07
N ASN A 123 1.45 -1.15 4.33
CA ASN A 123 1.43 -0.57 5.66
C ASN A 123 0.54 -1.39 6.63
N VAL A 124 1.17 -2.02 7.62
CA VAL A 124 0.51 -2.88 8.61
C VAL A 124 -0.44 -2.09 9.53
N VAL A 125 -0.08 -0.86 9.90
CA VAL A 125 -0.91 0.01 10.75
C VAL A 125 -2.19 0.38 9.99
N ALA A 126 -2.07 0.79 8.73
CA ALA A 126 -3.22 1.10 7.88
C ALA A 126 -4.15 -0.10 7.71
N LYS A 127 -3.60 -1.32 7.58
CA LYS A 127 -4.39 -2.56 7.57
C LYS A 127 -5.26 -2.69 8.83
N TYR A 128 -4.67 -2.58 10.01
CA TYR A 128 -5.43 -2.76 11.26
C TYR A 128 -6.40 -1.61 11.50
N LEU A 129 -5.99 -0.38 11.20
CA LEU A 129 -6.86 0.79 11.26
C LEU A 129 -8.10 0.62 10.38
N PHE A 130 -7.92 0.19 9.12
CA PHE A 130 -9.04 -0.07 8.21
C PHE A 130 -9.98 -1.17 8.73
N ILE A 131 -9.43 -2.28 9.26
CA ILE A 131 -10.25 -3.37 9.82
C ILE A 131 -11.08 -2.89 11.02
N ILE A 132 -10.48 -2.11 11.92
CA ILE A 132 -11.19 -1.57 13.10
C ILE A 132 -12.30 -0.60 12.66
N LEU A 133 -11.99 0.32 11.75
CA LEU A 133 -12.96 1.28 11.25
C LEU A 133 -14.09 0.61 10.47
N PHE A 134 -13.79 -0.43 9.70
CA PHE A 134 -14.80 -1.26 9.04
C PHE A 134 -15.74 -1.90 10.07
N ALA A 135 -15.20 -2.50 11.15
CA ALA A 135 -16.00 -3.10 12.20
C ALA A 135 -16.92 -2.07 12.91
N ILE A 136 -16.41 -0.85 13.15
CA ILE A 136 -17.23 0.26 13.68
C ILE A 136 -18.31 0.66 12.67
N GLY A 137 -17.96 0.75 11.38
CA GLY A 137 -18.89 1.06 10.30
C GLY A 137 -20.06 0.07 10.19
N LEU A 138 -19.84 -1.20 10.51
CA LEU A 138 -20.89 -2.22 10.55
C LEU A 138 -22.00 -1.91 11.58
N LEU A 139 -21.70 -1.14 12.63
CA LEU A 139 -22.71 -0.73 13.61
C LEU A 139 -23.73 0.26 13.01
N GLY A 140 -23.36 0.96 11.94
CA GLY A 140 -24.24 1.87 11.21
C GLY A 140 -25.22 1.15 10.26
N MET A 141 -25.04 -0.15 10.01
CA MET A 141 -25.83 -0.93 9.04
C MET A 141 -27.36 -0.92 9.24
N PRO A 142 -27.93 -0.86 10.47
CA PRO A 142 -29.38 -0.81 10.65
C PRO A 142 -30.05 0.34 9.91
N THR A 143 -29.36 1.46 9.68
CA THR A 143 -29.93 2.59 8.93
C THR A 143 -30.08 2.26 7.45
N ILE A 144 -29.18 1.47 6.85
CA ILE A 144 -29.24 1.05 5.44
C ILE A 144 -30.52 0.25 5.16
N ILE A 145 -30.93 -0.62 6.09
CA ILE A 145 -32.15 -1.43 5.95
C ILE A 145 -33.40 -0.55 5.83
N THR A 146 -33.41 0.61 6.48
CA THR A 146 -34.52 1.56 6.39
C THR A 146 -34.57 2.29 5.04
N HIS A 147 -33.43 2.47 4.37
CA HIS A 147 -33.33 3.10 3.05
C HIS A 147 -33.70 2.18 1.88
N LEU A 148 -33.70 0.85 2.05
CA LEU A 148 -34.08 -0.08 0.97
C LEU A 148 -35.48 0.17 0.40
N ARG A 149 -36.40 0.76 1.18
CA ARG A 149 -37.76 1.08 0.73
C ARG A 149 -37.91 2.49 0.18
N THR A 150 -37.06 3.43 0.57
CA THR A 150 -37.20 4.85 0.26
C THR A 150 -36.27 5.30 -0.85
N ASP A 151 -35.04 4.77 -0.92
CA ASP A 151 -34.07 5.05 -1.98
C ASP A 151 -33.34 3.75 -2.38
N PRO A 152 -33.93 2.95 -3.29
CA PRO A 152 -33.37 1.67 -3.69
C PRO A 152 -32.03 1.80 -4.42
N ILE A 153 -31.77 2.93 -5.08
CA ILE A 153 -30.52 3.16 -5.81
C ILE A 153 -29.40 3.42 -4.81
N LEU A 154 -29.61 4.33 -3.85
CA LEU A 154 -28.66 4.56 -2.77
C LEU A 154 -28.41 3.30 -1.94
N ALA A 155 -29.46 2.53 -1.64
CA ALA A 155 -29.31 1.26 -0.94
C ALA A 155 -28.42 0.28 -1.73
N THR A 156 -28.59 0.18 -3.05
CA THR A 156 -27.77 -0.67 -3.92
C THR A 156 -26.30 -0.23 -3.91
N ILE A 157 -26.04 1.08 -4.01
CA ILE A 157 -24.69 1.65 -3.92
C ILE A 157 -24.03 1.29 -2.59
N ASN A 158 -24.75 1.47 -1.47
CA ASN A 158 -24.24 1.15 -0.14
C ASN A 158 -23.97 -0.35 0.05
N VAL A 159 -24.84 -1.23 -0.47
CA VAL A 159 -24.63 -2.68 -0.45
C VAL A 159 -23.40 -3.07 -1.27
N LEU A 160 -23.24 -2.51 -2.48
CA LEU A 160 -22.06 -2.74 -3.30
C LEU A 160 -20.79 -2.28 -2.59
N GLN A 161 -20.80 -1.09 -1.99
CA GLN A 161 -19.69 -0.55 -1.22
C GLN A 161 -19.31 -1.48 -0.05
N LEU A 162 -20.31 -2.01 0.68
CA LEU A 162 -20.09 -2.96 1.76
C LEU A 162 -19.43 -4.25 1.27
N ILE A 163 -19.92 -4.83 0.16
CA ILE A 163 -19.38 -6.07 -0.41
C ILE A 163 -17.89 -5.86 -0.77
N LEU A 164 -17.56 -4.74 -1.40
CA LEU A 164 -16.18 -4.41 -1.77
C LEU A 164 -15.28 -4.25 -0.54
N GLN A 165 -15.71 -3.50 0.48
CA GLN A 165 -14.94 -3.31 1.71
C GLN A 165 -14.79 -4.61 2.49
N THR A 166 -15.81 -5.46 2.51
CA THR A 166 -15.75 -6.80 3.11
C THR A 166 -14.69 -7.66 2.42
N TRP A 167 -14.65 -7.66 1.08
CA TRP A 167 -13.62 -8.39 0.34
C TRP A 167 -12.21 -7.85 0.61
N ALA A 168 -12.04 -6.54 0.74
CA ALA A 168 -10.78 -5.95 1.17
C ALA A 168 -10.34 -6.47 2.54
N VAL A 169 -11.24 -6.48 3.53
CA VAL A 169 -10.96 -7.01 4.88
C VAL A 169 -10.56 -8.49 4.83
N VAL A 170 -11.29 -9.32 4.09
CA VAL A 170 -10.97 -10.75 3.96
C VAL A 170 -9.57 -10.96 3.38
N LEU A 171 -9.18 -10.19 2.35
CA LEU A 171 -7.84 -10.25 1.79
C LEU A 171 -6.77 -9.83 2.79
N LEU A 172 -7.02 -8.75 3.55
CA LEU A 172 -6.08 -8.27 4.57
C LEU A 172 -5.89 -9.28 5.71
N LEU A 173 -6.95 -9.97 6.13
CA LEU A 173 -6.87 -11.01 7.16
C LEU A 173 -6.10 -12.25 6.70
N LYS A 174 -6.14 -12.57 5.40
CA LYS A 174 -5.34 -13.66 4.81
C LYS A 174 -3.83 -13.39 4.76
N ILE A 175 -3.40 -12.15 5.01
CA ILE A 175 -1.97 -11.83 5.05
C ILE A 175 -1.39 -12.37 6.36
N PRO A 176 -0.39 -13.26 6.30
CA PRO A 176 0.21 -13.84 7.50
C PRO A 176 0.74 -12.73 8.40
N LYS A 177 0.52 -12.87 9.71
CA LYS A 177 1.19 -12.00 10.68
C LYS A 177 2.69 -12.25 10.50
N ASN A 178 3.46 -11.19 10.29
CA ASN A 178 4.92 -11.30 10.29
C ASN A 178 5.30 -11.62 11.75
N ILE A 179 5.37 -12.91 12.08
CA ILE A 179 5.85 -13.38 13.38
C ILE A 179 7.36 -13.16 13.33
N LYS A 180 7.80 -11.94 13.60
CA LYS A 180 9.13 -11.73 14.15
C LYS A 180 9.02 -12.14 15.61
N GLY A 181 9.26 -13.42 15.87
CA GLY A 181 9.62 -13.95 17.18
C GLY A 181 11.11 -13.82 17.38
#